data_AF-A0A3M2CVX0-F1
#
_entry.id   AF-A0A3M2CVX0-F1
#
_cell.length_a   1.000
_cell.length_b   1.000
_cell.length_c   1.000
_cell.angle_alpha   90.00
_cell.angle_beta   90.00
_cell.angle_gamma   90.00
#
_symmetry.space_group_name_H-M   'P 1'
#
loop_
_entity.id
_entity.type
_entity.pdbx_description
1 polymer ?
#
loop_
_entity_poly.entity_id
_entity_poly.type
_entity_poly.pdbx_seq_one_letter_code
_entity_poly.pdbx_strand_id
1 'polypeptide(L)'
;MLTSLIPKLAALHWNPQPYRPRPSKIGPEQCLRQHVYHALDSPQDPPSDRMHLVLHDSSIHEELSLSWLDQSLFSVSHAQHPITIPWVFIWRRGNSAPYSCSVCQQNVPSDALHGHIDGIITDPIGHMWLLEHKALNHFSFERYWKGAWPLDYFTQIALYLRGLYHADIRLSKAILLIKNKNTSAYLEYELEYLRKPDVLIVKRKERFDGELSVIAYADEDAPIFAHLFHDAISAFHLVHQAATHHMLPERRYLLGKDWQCEYCPYRSLCWASVTPEQSEDTLPLEPAHEAMLQRYQDLKAQRLAIEKEEKDLRQFFLLLLKNAGVRRASGETLELLLKTITQTRLDESRIPATIRQSATVTRELERLDIHRKACSARRQSSAA
;
A
#
# COMPACT_ATOMS: atom_id res chain seq x y z
N MET A 1 -0.19 -11.14 -31.84
CA MET A 1 -0.95 -12.38 -31.59
C MET A 1 -0.64 -12.95 -30.20
N LEU A 2 0.63 -13.18 -29.83
CA LEU A 2 0.98 -13.68 -28.48
C LEU A 2 0.68 -12.68 -27.35
N THR A 3 0.93 -11.38 -27.58
CA THR A 3 0.73 -10.31 -26.58
C THR A 3 -0.72 -10.17 -26.09
N SER A 4 -1.71 -10.52 -26.92
CA SER A 4 -3.12 -10.53 -26.54
C SER A 4 -3.61 -11.91 -26.09
N LEU A 5 -2.89 -12.99 -26.43
CA LEU A 5 -3.22 -14.35 -26.04
C LEU A 5 -2.80 -14.65 -24.60
N ILE A 6 -1.59 -14.25 -24.20
CA ILE A 6 -1.03 -14.57 -22.86
C ILE A 6 -1.95 -14.11 -21.71
N PRO A 7 -2.47 -12.86 -21.68
CA PRO A 7 -3.40 -12.46 -20.63
C PRO A 7 -4.68 -13.32 -20.60
N LYS A 8 -5.21 -13.68 -21.78
CA LYS A 8 -6.40 -14.54 -21.89
C LYS A 8 -6.15 -15.94 -21.36
N LEU A 9 -4.96 -16.50 -21.63
CA LEU A 9 -4.56 -17.80 -21.07
C LEU A 9 -4.45 -17.74 -19.54
N ALA A 10 -3.90 -16.66 -18.99
CA ALA A 10 -3.83 -16.46 -17.54
C ALA A 10 -5.23 -16.36 -16.88
N ALA A 11 -6.22 -15.85 -17.62
CA ALA A 11 -7.60 -15.73 -17.15
C ALA A 11 -8.44 -17.02 -17.31
N LEU A 12 -7.99 -17.99 -18.13
CA LEU A 12 -8.80 -19.12 -18.57
C LEU A 12 -9.31 -20.03 -17.44
N HIS A 13 -8.58 -20.08 -16.32
CA HIS A 13 -8.92 -20.89 -15.14
C HIS A 13 -9.45 -20.05 -13.98
N TRP A 14 -9.77 -18.78 -14.21
CA TRP A 14 -10.33 -17.96 -13.15
C TRP A 14 -11.73 -18.46 -12.81
N ASN A 15 -11.94 -18.74 -11.52
CA ASN A 15 -13.24 -19.05 -10.98
C ASN A 15 -13.50 -18.15 -9.76
N PRO A 16 -14.55 -17.30 -9.78
CA PRO A 16 -14.90 -16.50 -8.63
C PRO A 16 -15.16 -17.40 -7.42
N GLN A 17 -14.51 -17.06 -6.31
CA GLN A 17 -14.68 -17.75 -5.05
C GLN A 17 -15.71 -17.01 -4.20
N PRO A 18 -16.54 -17.70 -3.41
CA PRO A 18 -17.41 -17.04 -2.45
C PRO A 18 -16.57 -16.22 -1.46
N TYR A 19 -17.17 -15.16 -0.94
CA TYR A 19 -16.52 -14.35 0.08
C TYR A 19 -16.17 -15.20 1.30
N ARG A 20 -14.96 -15.00 1.81
CA ARG A 20 -14.55 -15.47 3.12
C ARG A 20 -13.54 -14.49 3.71
N PRO A 21 -13.52 -14.31 5.05
CA PRO A 21 -12.44 -13.59 5.71
C PRO A 21 -11.08 -14.24 5.39
N ARG A 22 -10.09 -13.43 5.03
CA ARG A 22 -8.72 -13.89 4.75
C ARG A 22 -7.70 -12.86 5.25
N PRO A 23 -6.57 -13.27 5.86
CA PRO A 23 -5.55 -12.33 6.35
C PRO A 23 -5.04 -11.36 5.27
N SER A 24 -4.90 -11.84 4.03
CA SER A 24 -4.42 -11.03 2.88
C SER A 24 -5.47 -10.10 2.26
N LYS A 25 -6.69 -10.08 2.80
CA LYS A 25 -7.83 -9.29 2.30
C LYS A 25 -8.41 -8.41 3.39
N ILE A 26 -7.58 -8.01 4.36
CA ILE A 26 -7.98 -7.11 5.42
C ILE A 26 -6.79 -6.26 5.82
N GLY A 27 -7.07 -4.99 6.12
CA GLY A 27 -6.05 -4.05 6.54
C GLY A 27 -6.54 -2.62 6.42
N PRO A 28 -5.82 -1.66 7.01
CA PRO A 28 -6.24 -0.28 7.05
C PRO A 28 -6.32 0.38 5.69
N GLU A 29 -5.76 -0.16 4.59
CA GLU A 29 -5.87 0.40 3.24
C GLU A 29 -6.98 -0.27 2.39
N GLN A 30 -7.60 -1.36 2.86
CA GLN A 30 -8.65 -2.08 2.13
C GLN A 30 -10.00 -1.33 2.10
N CYS A 31 -10.81 -1.60 1.07
CA CYS A 31 -12.14 -1.02 0.91
C CYS A 31 -13.23 -1.95 1.48
N LEU A 32 -13.83 -1.58 2.63
CA LEU A 32 -14.84 -2.42 3.27
C LEU A 32 -16.09 -2.64 2.40
N ARG A 33 -16.51 -1.65 1.60
CA ARG A 33 -17.63 -1.82 0.65
C ARG A 33 -17.37 -2.96 -0.34
N GLN A 34 -16.14 -3.12 -0.84
CA GLN A 34 -15.79 -4.23 -1.73
C GLN A 34 -16.02 -5.58 -1.05
N HIS A 35 -15.63 -5.71 0.22
CA HIS A 35 -15.86 -6.94 0.98
C HIS A 35 -17.34 -7.20 1.25
N VAL A 36 -18.13 -6.16 1.50
CA VAL A 36 -19.58 -6.30 1.70
C VAL A 36 -20.28 -6.71 0.41
N TYR A 37 -19.96 -6.10 -0.75
CA TYR A 37 -20.51 -6.56 -2.03
C TYR A 37 -20.17 -8.02 -2.30
N HIS A 38 -18.94 -8.44 -2.02
CA HIS A 38 -18.52 -9.83 -2.18
C HIS A 38 -19.29 -10.76 -1.23
N ALA A 39 -19.50 -10.34 0.02
CA ALA A 39 -20.28 -11.09 1.01
C ALA A 39 -21.76 -11.22 0.66
N LEU A 40 -22.31 -10.22 -0.04
CA LEU A 40 -23.69 -10.19 -0.55
C LEU A 40 -23.86 -10.94 -1.89
N ASP A 41 -22.80 -11.57 -2.41
CA ASP A 41 -22.79 -12.20 -3.74
C ASP A 41 -23.28 -11.23 -4.84
N SER A 42 -22.90 -9.95 -4.71
CA SER A 42 -23.30 -8.92 -5.67
C SER A 42 -22.65 -9.17 -7.04
N PRO A 43 -23.30 -8.76 -8.15
CA PRO A 43 -22.70 -8.81 -9.47
C PRO A 43 -21.34 -8.11 -9.50
N GLN A 44 -20.34 -8.80 -10.03
CA GLN A 44 -18.98 -8.32 -10.18
C GLN A 44 -18.61 -8.20 -11.65
N ASP A 45 -17.98 -7.09 -12.01
CA ASP A 45 -17.30 -6.96 -13.30
C ASP A 45 -16.14 -7.96 -13.34
N PRO A 46 -15.98 -8.71 -14.44
CA PRO A 46 -14.86 -9.62 -14.56
C PRO A 46 -13.56 -8.83 -14.46
N PRO A 47 -12.60 -9.24 -13.61
CA PRO A 47 -11.29 -8.63 -13.58
C PRO A 47 -10.67 -8.70 -14.98
N SER A 48 -9.94 -7.65 -15.37
CA SER A 48 -9.28 -7.66 -16.69
C SER A 48 -8.32 -8.86 -16.81
N ASP A 49 -8.21 -9.45 -18.00
CA ASP A 49 -7.25 -10.53 -18.29
C ASP A 49 -5.84 -10.22 -17.80
N ARG A 50 -5.44 -8.95 -17.92
CA ARG A 50 -4.14 -8.44 -17.44
C ARG A 50 -3.98 -8.56 -15.92
N MET A 51 -5.04 -8.39 -15.15
CA MET A 51 -5.00 -8.51 -13.69
C MET A 51 -4.62 -9.93 -13.27
N HIS A 52 -5.16 -10.96 -13.94
CA HIS A 52 -4.78 -12.35 -13.69
C HIS A 52 -3.30 -12.59 -13.94
N LEU A 53 -2.78 -12.07 -15.04
CA LEU A 53 -1.36 -12.16 -15.36
C LEU A 53 -0.50 -11.49 -14.28
N VAL A 54 -0.90 -10.30 -13.80
CA VAL A 54 -0.19 -9.60 -12.72
C VAL A 54 -0.18 -10.39 -11.41
N LEU A 55 -1.26 -11.08 -11.08
CA LEU A 55 -1.33 -11.94 -9.89
C LEU A 55 -0.42 -13.16 -10.03
N HIS A 56 -0.50 -13.89 -11.16
CA HIS A 56 0.39 -15.02 -11.44
C HIS A 56 1.88 -14.64 -11.44
N ASP A 57 2.20 -13.51 -12.07
CA ASP A 57 3.54 -12.92 -12.06
C ASP A 57 4.04 -12.62 -10.64
N SER A 58 3.14 -12.26 -9.72
CA SER A 58 3.51 -12.06 -8.30
C SER A 58 3.94 -13.36 -7.63
N SER A 59 3.21 -14.46 -7.88
CA SER A 59 3.53 -15.78 -7.32
C SER A 59 4.86 -16.32 -7.86
N ILE A 60 5.14 -16.14 -9.16
CA ILE A 60 6.43 -16.56 -9.75
C ILE A 60 7.60 -15.80 -9.11
N HIS A 61 7.43 -14.51 -8.83
CA HIS A 61 8.45 -13.73 -8.16
C HIS A 61 8.71 -14.17 -6.72
N GLU A 62 7.68 -14.63 -6.00
CA GLU A 62 7.84 -15.25 -4.68
C GLU A 62 8.61 -16.55 -4.76
N GLU A 63 8.21 -17.48 -5.62
CA GLU A 63 8.92 -18.75 -5.84
C GLU A 63 10.39 -18.52 -6.19
N LEU A 64 10.67 -17.55 -7.05
CA LEU A 64 12.04 -17.18 -7.42
C LEU A 64 12.84 -16.67 -6.23
N SER A 65 12.28 -15.77 -5.42
CA SER A 65 12.95 -15.24 -4.23
C SER A 65 13.21 -16.32 -3.19
N LEU A 66 12.25 -17.23 -2.96
CA LEU A 66 12.43 -18.39 -2.08
C LEU A 66 13.54 -19.32 -2.59
N SER A 67 13.59 -19.58 -3.90
CA SER A 67 14.64 -20.42 -4.51
C SER A 67 16.05 -19.83 -4.35
N TRP A 68 16.18 -18.51 -4.26
CA TRP A 68 17.46 -17.83 -3.96
C TRP A 68 17.81 -17.91 -2.49
N LEU A 69 16.83 -17.83 -1.59
CA LEU A 69 17.05 -18.05 -0.16
C LEU A 69 17.54 -19.47 0.11
N ASP A 70 17.00 -20.48 -0.59
CA ASP A 70 17.46 -21.88 -0.48
C ASP A 70 18.91 -22.08 -0.96
N GLN A 71 19.45 -21.17 -1.78
CA GLN A 71 20.86 -21.16 -2.21
C GLN A 71 21.76 -20.36 -1.26
N SER A 72 21.17 -19.67 -0.29
CA SER A 72 21.89 -18.88 0.70
C SER A 72 22.24 -19.74 1.93
N LEU A 73 22.74 -19.09 2.99
CA LEU A 73 22.95 -19.76 4.27
C LEU A 73 21.69 -19.82 5.14
N PHE A 74 20.59 -19.18 4.70
CA PHE A 74 19.29 -19.30 5.37
C PHE A 74 18.61 -20.61 5.00
N SER A 75 17.88 -21.20 5.93
CA SER A 75 16.96 -22.29 5.64
C SER A 75 15.52 -21.79 5.63
N VAL A 76 14.78 -22.08 4.57
CA VAL A 76 13.33 -21.85 4.51
C VAL A 76 12.61 -23.12 4.98
N SER A 77 11.74 -22.98 5.97
CA SER A 77 10.85 -24.04 6.45
C SER A 77 9.40 -23.57 6.36
N HIS A 78 8.44 -24.50 6.47
CA HIS A 78 7.01 -24.16 6.52
C HIS A 78 6.53 -23.29 5.34
N ALA A 79 7.15 -23.44 4.16
CA ALA A 79 6.74 -22.73 2.96
C ALA A 79 5.28 -23.07 2.61
N GLN A 80 4.47 -22.05 2.35
CA GLN A 80 3.03 -22.19 2.09
C GLN A 80 2.26 -22.93 3.21
N HIS A 81 2.74 -22.88 4.45
CA HIS A 81 2.12 -23.59 5.56
C HIS A 81 0.79 -22.95 5.98
N PRO A 82 -0.29 -23.73 6.15
CA PRO A 82 -1.59 -23.21 6.58
C PRO A 82 -1.55 -22.76 8.04
N ILE A 83 -2.10 -21.58 8.30
CA ILE A 83 -2.22 -21.02 9.65
C ILE A 83 -3.69 -20.70 9.93
N THR A 84 -4.17 -21.17 11.09
CA THR A 84 -5.55 -20.99 11.54
C THR A 84 -5.60 -20.32 12.91
N ILE A 85 -6.34 -19.21 13.02
CA ILE A 85 -6.69 -18.58 14.30
C ILE A 85 -8.12 -19.04 14.67
N PRO A 86 -8.27 -19.94 15.66
CA PRO A 86 -9.57 -20.47 16.03
C PRO A 86 -10.42 -19.42 16.77
N TRP A 87 -11.75 -19.55 16.67
CA TRP A 87 -12.74 -18.80 17.46
C TRP A 87 -12.65 -17.27 17.38
N VAL A 88 -12.05 -16.74 16.31
CA VAL A 88 -11.89 -15.30 16.13
C VAL A 88 -13.16 -14.63 15.60
N PHE A 89 -14.03 -15.39 14.93
CA PHE A 89 -15.31 -14.91 14.41
C PHE A 89 -16.47 -15.52 15.19
N ILE A 90 -16.51 -15.26 16.51
CA ILE A 90 -17.54 -15.80 17.41
C ILE A 90 -18.98 -15.57 16.91
N TRP A 91 -19.23 -14.47 16.21
CA TRP A 91 -20.54 -14.12 15.63
C TRP A 91 -20.96 -15.04 14.46
N ARG A 92 -20.03 -15.78 13.86
CA ARG A 92 -20.31 -16.76 12.80
C ARG A 92 -20.54 -18.17 13.32
N ARG A 93 -20.26 -18.43 14.60
CA ARG A 93 -20.34 -19.77 15.19
C ARG A 93 -21.77 -20.30 15.12
N GLY A 94 -21.95 -21.43 14.44
CA GLY A 94 -23.27 -22.06 14.21
C GLY A 94 -24.12 -21.40 13.12
N ASN A 95 -23.73 -20.22 12.63
CA ASN A 95 -24.48 -19.43 11.63
C ASN A 95 -23.90 -19.51 10.22
N SER A 96 -22.82 -20.28 10.03
CA SER A 96 -22.13 -20.40 8.75
C SER A 96 -21.55 -21.81 8.62
N ALA A 97 -21.67 -22.40 7.43
CA ALA A 97 -21.05 -23.68 7.13
C ALA A 97 -19.51 -23.56 7.11
N PRO A 98 -18.76 -24.59 7.56
CA PRO A 98 -17.34 -24.74 7.27
C PRO A 98 -17.06 -24.67 5.77
N TYR A 99 -15.83 -24.37 5.39
CA TYR A 99 -15.44 -24.29 3.98
C TYR A 99 -14.12 -25.04 3.71
N SER A 100 -13.96 -25.56 2.49
CA SER A 100 -12.68 -26.11 2.05
C SER A 100 -11.74 -25.00 1.59
N CYS A 101 -10.52 -24.98 2.11
CA CYS A 101 -9.49 -24.07 1.63
C CYS A 101 -9.09 -24.41 0.19
N SER A 102 -9.15 -23.42 -0.70
CA SER A 102 -8.80 -23.62 -2.12
C SER A 102 -7.31 -23.91 -2.37
N VAL A 103 -6.45 -23.68 -1.37
CA VAL A 103 -5.00 -23.88 -1.46
C VAL A 103 -4.62 -25.24 -0.86
N CYS A 104 -4.88 -25.44 0.44
CA CYS A 104 -4.49 -26.66 1.16
C CYS A 104 -5.60 -27.72 1.31
N GLN A 105 -6.81 -27.46 0.79
CA GLN A 105 -7.98 -28.36 0.89
C GLN A 105 -8.44 -28.72 2.31
N GLN A 106 -7.91 -28.04 3.34
CA GLN A 106 -8.35 -28.23 4.72
C GLN A 106 -9.78 -27.73 4.92
N ASN A 107 -10.58 -28.47 5.68
CA ASN A 107 -11.90 -28.03 6.12
C ASN A 107 -11.76 -27.02 7.27
N VAL A 108 -12.08 -25.76 7.00
CA VAL A 108 -11.89 -24.65 7.93
C VAL A 108 -13.21 -24.32 8.63
N PRO A 109 -13.26 -24.30 9.97
CA PRO A 109 -14.42 -23.84 10.73
C PRO A 109 -14.82 -22.40 10.34
N SER A 110 -16.12 -22.13 10.29
CA SER A 110 -16.63 -20.82 9.87
C SER A 110 -16.35 -19.68 10.85
N ASP A 111 -16.03 -20.02 12.10
CA ASP A 111 -15.64 -19.12 13.18
C ASP A 111 -14.12 -18.91 13.28
N ALA A 112 -13.33 -19.49 12.37
CA ALA A 112 -11.89 -19.36 12.32
C ALA A 112 -11.40 -18.46 11.18
N LEU A 113 -10.25 -17.84 11.37
CA LEU A 113 -9.50 -17.14 10.31
C LEU A 113 -8.38 -18.05 9.82
N HIS A 114 -8.29 -18.25 8.50
CA HIS A 114 -7.33 -19.15 7.90
C HIS A 114 -6.58 -18.47 6.74
N GLY A 115 -5.28 -18.71 6.67
CA GLY A 115 -4.37 -18.21 5.63
C GLY A 115 -3.14 -19.09 5.49
N HIS A 116 -2.18 -18.67 4.67
CA HIS A 116 -0.94 -19.40 4.41
C HIS A 116 0.21 -18.43 4.52
N ILE A 117 1.22 -18.80 5.29
CA ILE A 117 2.46 -18.03 5.38
C ILE A 117 3.36 -18.38 4.21
N ASP A 118 4.21 -17.44 3.79
CA ASP A 118 5.13 -17.69 2.69
C ASP A 118 6.32 -18.54 3.16
N GLY A 119 6.71 -18.42 4.44
CA GLY A 119 7.59 -19.38 5.11
C GLY A 119 8.06 -18.94 6.49
N ILE A 120 8.93 -19.74 7.10
CA ILE A 120 9.72 -19.38 8.26
C ILE A 120 11.18 -19.52 7.86
N ILE A 121 11.92 -18.42 7.91
CA ILE A 121 13.35 -18.40 7.63
C ILE A 121 14.15 -18.53 8.91
N THR A 122 15.25 -19.28 8.85
CA THR A 122 16.20 -19.44 9.95
C THR A 122 17.60 -19.08 9.47
N ASP A 123 18.31 -18.25 10.22
CA ASP A 123 19.70 -17.91 9.94
C ASP A 123 20.68 -19.02 10.41
N PRO A 124 21.98 -18.93 10.07
CA PRO A 124 22.96 -19.95 10.47
C PRO A 124 23.20 -20.10 11.97
N ILE A 125 22.76 -19.14 12.79
CA ILE A 125 22.91 -19.16 14.24
C ILE A 125 21.59 -19.51 14.95
N GLY A 126 20.55 -19.86 14.20
CA GLY A 126 19.30 -20.40 14.70
C GLY A 126 18.23 -19.34 15.03
N HIS A 127 18.42 -18.07 14.67
CA HIS A 127 17.34 -17.10 14.77
C HIS A 127 16.29 -17.36 13.72
N MET A 128 15.02 -17.20 14.10
CA MET A 128 13.89 -17.51 13.24
C MET A 128 12.99 -16.29 13.04
N TRP A 129 12.49 -16.12 11.82
CA TRP A 129 11.51 -15.10 11.47
C TRP A 129 10.38 -15.72 10.64
N LEU A 130 9.16 -15.24 10.86
CA LEU A 130 8.12 -15.38 9.84
C LEU A 130 8.57 -14.61 8.59
N LEU A 131 8.53 -15.25 7.42
CA LEU A 131 8.74 -14.59 6.13
C LEU A 131 7.38 -14.33 5.48
N GLU A 132 7.12 -13.06 5.15
CA GLU A 132 6.07 -12.64 4.24
C GLU A 132 6.73 -11.98 3.03
N HIS A 133 6.44 -12.45 1.83
CA HIS A 133 6.99 -11.95 0.59
C HIS A 133 5.93 -11.27 -0.27
N LYS A 134 6.27 -10.12 -0.86
CA LYS A 134 5.40 -9.39 -1.79
C LYS A 134 6.16 -8.95 -3.02
N ALA A 135 5.64 -9.27 -4.19
CA ALA A 135 6.13 -8.71 -5.44
C ALA A 135 5.26 -7.51 -5.85
N LEU A 136 5.84 -6.31 -5.90
CA LEU A 136 5.11 -5.07 -6.19
C LEU A 136 5.64 -4.36 -7.43
N ASN A 137 4.78 -3.55 -8.05
CA ASN A 137 5.21 -2.62 -9.09
C ASN A 137 6.13 -1.53 -8.51
N HIS A 138 6.90 -0.90 -9.39
CA HIS A 138 7.85 0.15 -9.04
C HIS A 138 7.24 1.32 -8.23
N PHE A 139 6.02 1.75 -8.56
CA PHE A 139 5.40 2.89 -7.88
C PHE A 139 5.06 2.57 -6.42
N SER A 140 4.45 1.40 -6.17
CA SER A 140 4.16 0.95 -4.81
C SER A 140 5.44 0.72 -4.00
N PHE A 141 6.46 0.13 -4.62
CA PHE A 141 7.78 -0.06 -4.02
C PHE A 141 8.42 1.27 -3.60
N GLU A 142 8.48 2.24 -4.51
CA GLU A 142 9.05 3.56 -4.23
C GLU A 142 8.24 4.35 -3.21
N ARG A 143 6.91 4.22 -3.24
CA ARG A 143 6.01 4.82 -2.24
C ARG A 143 6.38 4.34 -0.84
N TYR A 144 6.58 3.04 -0.68
CA TYR A 144 6.97 2.46 0.60
C TYR A 144 8.39 2.85 1.01
N TRP A 145 9.35 2.87 0.08
CA TRP A 145 10.70 3.37 0.38
C TRP A 145 10.69 4.83 0.87
N LYS A 146 9.92 5.71 0.22
CA LYS A 146 9.84 7.15 0.50
C LYS A 146 9.01 7.53 1.73
N GLY A 147 8.57 6.56 2.53
CA GLY A 147 8.02 6.81 3.86
C GLY A 147 6.59 6.35 4.07
N ALA A 148 5.87 5.89 3.03
CA ALA A 148 4.60 5.23 3.26
C ALA A 148 4.82 3.85 3.92
N TRP A 149 3.85 3.42 4.72
CA TRP A 149 3.90 2.13 5.40
C TRP A 149 2.97 1.12 4.72
N PRO A 150 3.41 -0.14 4.51
CA PRO A 150 2.57 -1.18 3.93
C PRO A 150 1.63 -1.79 4.99
N LEU A 151 0.68 -0.99 5.48
CA LEU A 151 -0.14 -1.34 6.65
C LEU A 151 -0.94 -2.63 6.46
N ASP A 152 -1.45 -2.90 5.25
CA ASP A 152 -2.16 -4.15 4.97
C ASP A 152 -1.26 -5.38 5.17
N TYR A 153 0.01 -5.28 4.79
CA TYR A 153 0.98 -6.38 4.97
C TYR A 153 1.42 -6.50 6.42
N PHE A 154 1.55 -5.38 7.15
CA PHE A 154 1.79 -5.40 8.60
C PHE A 154 0.62 -6.06 9.34
N THR A 155 -0.62 -5.76 8.96
CA THR A 155 -1.82 -6.43 9.51
C THR A 155 -1.80 -7.92 9.20
N GLN A 156 -1.49 -8.32 7.96
CA GLN A 156 -1.38 -9.72 7.56
C GLN A 156 -0.34 -10.47 8.41
N ILE A 157 0.83 -9.88 8.63
CA ILE A 157 1.91 -10.43 9.48
C ILE A 157 1.47 -10.56 10.93
N ALA A 158 0.81 -9.55 11.50
CA ALA A 158 0.30 -9.61 12.87
C ALA A 158 -0.71 -10.77 13.04
N LEU A 159 -1.59 -10.99 12.06
CA LEU A 159 -2.52 -12.12 12.04
C LEU A 159 -1.76 -13.46 11.97
N TYR A 160 -0.74 -13.58 11.12
CA TYR A 160 0.05 -14.80 10.98
C TYR A 160 0.87 -15.13 12.22
N LEU A 161 1.53 -14.16 12.86
CA LEU A 161 2.25 -14.38 14.11
C LEU A 161 1.32 -14.84 15.25
N ARG A 162 0.06 -14.36 15.27
CA ARG A 162 -0.95 -14.91 16.20
C ARG A 162 -1.33 -16.35 15.88
N GLY A 163 -1.58 -16.65 14.61
CA GLY A 163 -1.94 -18.01 14.22
C GLY A 163 -0.80 -19.01 14.43
N LEU A 164 0.46 -18.61 14.20
CA LEU A 164 1.64 -19.39 14.55
C LEU A 164 1.68 -19.71 16.05
N TYR A 165 1.36 -18.73 16.90
CA TYR A 165 1.26 -18.98 18.34
C TYR A 165 0.19 -20.02 18.68
N HIS A 166 -0.96 -20.01 18.00
CA HIS A 166 -1.99 -21.05 18.16
C HIS A 166 -1.54 -22.42 17.67
N ALA A 167 -0.64 -22.48 16.69
CA ALA A 167 0.00 -23.70 16.17
C ALA A 167 1.23 -24.15 16.98
N ASP A 168 1.42 -23.61 18.19
CA ASP A 168 2.57 -23.87 19.07
C ASP A 168 3.94 -23.37 18.56
N ILE A 169 3.97 -22.55 17.51
CA ILE A 169 5.19 -21.94 16.98
C ILE A 169 5.37 -20.55 17.60
N ARG A 170 6.37 -20.42 18.48
CA ARG A 170 6.61 -19.22 19.31
C ARG A 170 7.51 -18.20 18.59
N LEU A 171 6.97 -17.53 17.57
CA LEU A 171 7.65 -16.41 16.90
C LEU A 171 7.04 -15.07 17.27
N SER A 172 7.90 -14.08 17.50
CA SER A 172 7.52 -12.66 17.63
C SER A 172 8.12 -11.80 16.53
N LYS A 173 9.09 -12.32 15.76
CA LYS A 173 9.78 -11.57 14.71
C LYS A 173 9.32 -12.01 13.32
N ALA A 174 9.29 -11.05 12.40
CA ALA A 174 8.97 -11.29 11.00
C ALA A 174 9.85 -10.44 10.09
N ILE A 175 10.01 -10.92 8.85
CA ILE A 175 10.58 -10.18 7.74
C ILE A 175 9.48 -10.02 6.69
N LEU A 176 9.17 -8.77 6.34
CA LEU A 176 8.42 -8.45 5.13
C LEU A 176 9.43 -8.17 4.01
N LEU A 177 9.55 -9.10 3.07
CA LEU A 177 10.44 -8.98 1.92
C LEU A 177 9.63 -8.54 0.69
N ILE A 178 9.92 -7.35 0.18
CA ILE A 178 9.24 -6.78 -0.97
C ILE A 178 10.18 -6.74 -2.16
N LYS A 179 9.84 -7.45 -3.23
CA LYS A 179 10.55 -7.39 -4.51
C LYS A 179 9.90 -6.37 -5.45
N ASN A 180 10.70 -5.49 -6.04
CA ASN A 180 10.28 -4.69 -7.19
C ASN A 180 10.27 -5.56 -8.45
N LYS A 181 9.09 -5.75 -9.04
CA LYS A 181 8.88 -6.52 -10.26
C LYS A 181 9.61 -5.94 -11.47
N ASN A 182 9.79 -4.62 -11.50
CA ASN A 182 10.34 -3.90 -12.64
C ASN A 182 11.87 -3.83 -12.65
N THR A 183 12.51 -3.82 -11.48
CA THR A 183 13.97 -3.58 -11.35
C THR A 183 14.73 -4.67 -10.62
N SER A 184 14.03 -5.67 -10.07
CA SER A 184 14.60 -6.70 -9.19
C SER A 184 15.26 -6.17 -7.91
N ALA A 185 15.02 -4.89 -7.56
CA ALA A 185 15.38 -4.34 -6.27
C ALA A 185 14.56 -4.99 -5.14
N TYR A 186 15.12 -5.00 -3.93
CA TYR A 186 14.46 -5.48 -2.73
C TYR A 186 14.29 -4.37 -1.70
N LEU A 187 13.20 -4.47 -0.95
CA LEU A 187 12.89 -3.66 0.21
C LEU A 187 12.52 -4.62 1.34
N GLU A 188 13.20 -4.53 2.45
CA GLU A 188 13.01 -5.39 3.62
C GLU A 188 12.50 -4.56 4.80
N TYR A 189 11.56 -5.12 5.56
CA TYR A 189 11.23 -4.64 6.90
C TYR A 189 11.46 -5.75 7.90
N GLU A 190 12.28 -5.47 8.91
CA GLU A 190 12.41 -6.32 10.09
C GLU A 190 11.43 -5.85 11.15
N LEU A 191 10.53 -6.75 11.55
CA LEU A 191 9.37 -6.45 12.37
C LEU A 191 9.38 -7.28 13.65
N GLU A 192 8.94 -6.68 14.75
CA GLU A 192 8.66 -7.36 16.00
C GLU A 192 7.20 -7.13 16.40
N TYR A 193 6.48 -8.21 16.73
CA TYR A 193 5.08 -8.14 17.13
C TYR A 193 4.90 -8.59 18.58
N LEU A 194 4.46 -7.65 19.40
CA LEU A 194 4.07 -7.85 20.78
C LEU A 194 2.59 -8.22 20.84
N ARG A 195 2.31 -9.54 20.85
CA ARG A 195 0.94 -10.07 20.81
C ARG A 195 0.01 -9.57 21.92
N LYS A 196 0.49 -9.48 23.16
CA LYS A 196 -0.35 -9.07 24.30
C LYS A 196 -0.88 -7.64 24.15
N PRO A 197 -0.03 -6.61 23.94
CA PRO A 197 -0.50 -5.25 23.68
C PRO A 197 -1.04 -5.03 22.26
N ASP A 198 -0.90 -6.02 21.36
CA ASP A 198 -1.23 -5.89 19.93
C ASP A 198 -0.47 -4.74 19.26
N VAL A 199 0.85 -4.81 19.36
CA VAL A 199 1.76 -3.77 18.85
C VAL A 199 2.77 -4.39 17.90
N LEU A 200 2.88 -3.85 16.70
CA LEU A 200 3.92 -4.16 15.72
C LEU A 200 4.93 -3.01 15.69
N ILE A 201 6.22 -3.36 15.82
CA ILE A 201 7.34 -2.45 15.88
C ILE A 201 8.21 -2.69 14.65
N VAL A 202 8.55 -1.63 13.92
CA VAL A 202 9.52 -1.70 12.82
C VAL A 202 10.91 -1.46 13.39
N LYS A 203 11.74 -2.51 13.43
CA LYS A 203 13.11 -2.43 13.94
C LYS A 203 14.09 -1.92 12.90
N ARG A 204 13.89 -2.33 11.65
CA ARG A 204 14.80 -2.01 10.55
C ARG A 204 14.04 -1.97 9.23
N LYS A 205 14.51 -1.10 8.34
CA LYS A 205 14.03 -0.99 6.96
C LYS A 205 15.22 -0.89 6.03
N GLU A 206 15.30 -1.76 5.05
CA GLU A 206 16.44 -1.85 4.14
C GLU A 206 16.00 -1.83 2.69
N ARG A 207 16.84 -1.28 1.82
CA ARG A 207 16.66 -1.31 0.36
C ARG A 207 17.95 -1.76 -0.28
N PHE A 208 17.82 -2.64 -1.27
CA PHE A 208 18.90 -3.01 -2.15
C PHE A 208 18.47 -2.86 -3.62
N ASP A 209 19.10 -1.95 -4.34
CA ASP A 209 18.91 -1.73 -5.78
C ASP A 209 20.24 -1.71 -6.56
N GLY A 210 21.24 -2.41 -6.02
CA GLY A 210 22.65 -2.37 -6.43
C GLY A 210 23.52 -1.69 -5.39
N GLU A 211 22.93 -0.85 -4.54
CA GLU A 211 23.53 -0.26 -3.35
C GLU A 211 22.64 -0.55 -2.14
N LEU A 212 23.25 -0.90 -1.00
CA LEU A 212 22.51 -1.17 0.23
C LEU A 212 22.24 0.15 0.97
N SER A 213 20.98 0.44 1.24
CA SER A 213 20.54 1.56 2.09
C SER A 213 19.79 1.01 3.30
N VAL A 214 20.22 1.37 4.50
CA VAL A 214 19.66 0.86 5.77
C VAL A 214 19.15 2.01 6.62
N ILE A 215 17.95 1.83 7.17
CA ILE A 215 17.37 2.66 8.22
C ILE A 215 17.11 1.73 9.41
N ALA A 216 17.98 1.82 10.42
CA ALA A 216 17.78 1.14 11.71
C ALA A 216 17.17 2.13 12.69
N TYR A 217 16.18 1.68 13.46
CA TYR A 217 15.52 2.52 14.47
C TYR A 217 16.02 2.16 15.86
N ALA A 218 16.37 3.17 16.66
CA ALA A 218 16.51 2.99 18.10
C ALA A 218 15.16 2.62 18.71
N ASP A 219 15.15 1.90 19.83
CA ASP A 219 13.90 1.42 20.44
C ASP A 219 12.91 2.55 20.77
N GLU A 220 13.42 3.74 21.11
CA GLU A 220 12.63 4.94 21.43
C GLU A 220 12.04 5.66 20.19
N ASP A 221 12.65 5.49 19.02
CA ASP A 221 12.25 6.12 17.76
C ASP A 221 11.58 5.14 16.78
N ALA A 222 11.45 3.87 17.17
CA ALA A 222 10.91 2.84 16.32
C ALA A 222 9.45 3.13 15.95
N PRO A 223 9.08 3.08 14.66
CA PRO A 223 7.68 3.18 14.25
C PRO A 223 6.84 2.06 14.89
N ILE A 224 5.79 2.48 15.58
CA ILE A 224 4.87 1.61 16.32
C ILE A 224 3.48 1.65 15.67
N PHE A 225 2.91 0.47 15.44
CA PHE A 225 1.57 0.28 14.92
C PHE A 225 0.76 -0.56 15.92
N ALA A 226 -0.19 0.08 16.60
CA ALA A 226 -1.05 -0.58 17.57
C ALA A 226 -2.33 -1.10 16.92
N HIS A 227 -2.96 -2.08 17.58
CA HIS A 227 -4.31 -2.58 17.29
C HIS A 227 -4.50 -3.26 15.93
N LEU A 228 -3.43 -3.58 15.19
CA LEU A 228 -3.52 -4.18 13.85
C LEU A 228 -4.36 -5.47 13.82
N PHE A 229 -4.26 -6.32 14.85
CA PHE A 229 -5.09 -7.53 14.93
C PHE A 229 -6.53 -7.17 15.25
N HIS A 230 -6.77 -6.40 16.32
CA HIS A 230 -8.13 -6.09 16.76
C HIS A 230 -8.92 -5.28 15.72
N ASP A 231 -8.26 -4.37 15.02
CA ASP A 231 -8.86 -3.58 13.94
C ASP A 231 -9.25 -4.47 12.75
N ALA A 232 -8.41 -5.45 12.39
CA ALA A 232 -8.74 -6.42 11.35
C ALA A 232 -9.96 -7.27 11.71
N ILE A 233 -10.04 -7.74 12.97
CA ILE A 233 -11.19 -8.51 13.45
C ILE A 233 -12.46 -7.64 13.48
N SER A 234 -12.35 -6.39 13.92
CA SER A 234 -13.45 -5.42 13.93
C SER A 234 -13.94 -5.11 12.51
N ALA A 235 -13.02 -4.97 11.55
CA ALA A 235 -13.36 -4.77 10.14
C ALA A 235 -14.11 -5.98 9.55
N PHE A 236 -13.69 -7.22 9.86
CA PHE A 236 -14.46 -8.41 9.47
C PHE A 236 -15.85 -8.45 10.12
N HIS A 237 -15.96 -8.04 11.38
CA HIS A 237 -17.25 -7.95 12.06
C HIS A 237 -18.18 -6.95 11.38
N LEU A 238 -17.66 -5.77 11.04
CA LEU A 238 -18.40 -4.74 10.33
C LEU A 238 -18.87 -5.21 8.95
N VAL A 239 -18.01 -5.92 8.20
CA VAL A 239 -18.41 -6.52 6.91
C VAL A 239 -19.55 -7.52 7.12
N HIS A 240 -19.45 -8.38 8.13
CA HIS A 240 -20.50 -9.35 8.43
C HIS A 240 -21.83 -8.69 8.82
N GLN A 241 -21.80 -7.69 9.71
CA GLN A 241 -22.99 -6.94 10.11
C GLN A 241 -23.62 -6.24 8.90
N ALA A 242 -22.81 -5.52 8.13
CA ALA A 242 -23.27 -4.81 6.95
C ALA A 242 -23.92 -5.75 5.92
N ALA A 243 -23.30 -6.91 5.65
CA ALA A 243 -23.87 -7.91 4.76
C ALA A 243 -25.18 -8.51 5.32
N THR A 244 -25.24 -8.82 6.61
CA THR A 244 -26.44 -9.36 7.27
C THR A 244 -27.62 -8.38 7.22
N HIS A 245 -27.33 -7.08 7.31
CA HIS A 245 -28.34 -6.02 7.27
C HIS A 245 -28.54 -5.43 5.87
N HIS A 246 -27.90 -5.98 4.83
CA HIS A 246 -27.93 -5.43 3.46
C HIS A 246 -27.57 -3.93 3.40
N MET A 247 -26.67 -3.49 4.27
CA MET A 247 -26.16 -2.12 4.33
C MET A 247 -24.77 -2.03 3.72
N LEU A 248 -24.39 -0.85 3.24
CA LEU A 248 -23.07 -0.59 2.69
C LEU A 248 -22.34 0.45 3.56
N PRO A 249 -21.10 0.17 4.01
CA PRO A 249 -20.27 1.16 4.70
C PRO A 249 -20.07 2.42 3.86
N GLU A 250 -19.65 3.51 4.48
CA GLU A 250 -19.32 4.74 3.75
C GLU A 250 -18.25 4.53 2.67
N ARG A 251 -18.30 5.35 1.62
CA ARG A 251 -17.27 5.32 0.57
C ARG A 251 -16.01 5.96 1.11
N ARG A 252 -14.91 5.22 1.04
CA ARG A 252 -13.58 5.70 1.45
C ARG A 252 -12.96 6.67 0.43
N TYR A 253 -13.32 6.49 -0.83
CA TYR A 253 -12.65 7.08 -1.98
C TYR A 253 -13.58 8.04 -2.69
N LEU A 254 -13.00 9.08 -3.30
CA LEU A 254 -13.73 10.07 -4.09
C LEU A 254 -13.89 9.57 -5.53
N LEU A 255 -15.04 9.89 -6.14
CA LEU A 255 -15.32 9.53 -7.53
C LEU A 255 -14.24 10.13 -8.45
N GLY A 256 -13.67 9.32 -9.35
CA GLY A 256 -12.71 9.76 -10.36
C GLY A 256 -11.30 10.11 -9.85
N LYS A 257 -11.05 10.12 -8.54
CA LYS A 257 -9.75 10.52 -7.95
C LYS A 257 -8.91 9.36 -7.43
N ASP A 258 -9.51 8.19 -7.23
CA ASP A 258 -8.84 7.05 -6.62
C ASP A 258 -8.65 5.89 -7.60
N TRP A 259 -7.38 5.66 -7.97
CA TRP A 259 -6.95 4.56 -8.82
C TRP A 259 -7.34 3.18 -8.24
N GLN A 260 -7.49 3.06 -6.92
CA GLN A 260 -7.92 1.85 -6.24
C GLN A 260 -9.32 1.42 -6.70
N CYS A 261 -10.21 2.37 -6.99
CA CYS A 261 -11.53 2.08 -7.52
C CYS A 261 -11.49 1.58 -8.97
N GLU A 262 -10.47 1.95 -9.77
CA GLU A 262 -10.36 1.54 -11.17
C GLU A 262 -10.18 0.02 -11.33
N TYR A 263 -9.54 -0.61 -10.34
CA TYR A 263 -9.33 -2.06 -10.30
C TYR A 263 -10.36 -2.80 -9.44
N CYS A 264 -11.36 -2.10 -8.90
CA CYS A 264 -12.40 -2.71 -8.09
C CYS A 264 -13.46 -3.36 -9.00
N PRO A 265 -13.75 -4.66 -8.84
CA PRO A 265 -14.74 -5.35 -9.67
C PRO A 265 -16.19 -4.92 -9.38
N TYR A 266 -16.42 -4.16 -8.30
CA TYR A 266 -17.74 -3.61 -7.97
C TYR A 266 -17.84 -2.13 -8.29
N ARG A 267 -16.92 -1.57 -9.08
CA ARG A 267 -16.88 -0.13 -9.38
C ARG A 267 -18.19 0.33 -10.03
N SER A 268 -18.65 -0.36 -11.08
CA SER A 268 -19.88 -0.04 -11.80
C SER A 268 -21.07 0.02 -10.83
N LEU A 269 -21.26 -1.03 -10.03
CA LEU A 269 -22.30 -1.12 -9.00
C LEU A 269 -22.18 -0.02 -7.92
N CYS A 270 -20.97 0.21 -7.42
CA CYS A 270 -20.73 1.13 -6.31
C CYS A 270 -21.01 2.60 -6.66
N TRP A 271 -20.86 2.96 -7.93
CA TRP A 271 -21.02 4.32 -8.43
C TRP A 271 -22.27 4.50 -9.29
N ALA A 272 -23.04 3.45 -9.59
CA ALA A 272 -24.23 3.52 -10.43
C ALA A 272 -25.27 4.56 -9.97
N SER A 273 -25.40 4.76 -8.66
CA SER A 273 -26.36 5.70 -8.06
C SER A 273 -25.77 7.08 -7.75
N VAL A 274 -24.51 7.32 -8.12
CA VAL A 274 -23.85 8.61 -7.86
C VAL A 274 -23.87 9.41 -9.14
N THR A 275 -24.89 10.23 -9.30
CA THR A 275 -24.81 11.38 -10.19
C THR A 275 -23.76 12.33 -9.60
N PRO A 276 -22.73 12.75 -10.35
CA PRO A 276 -21.91 13.89 -9.95
C PRO A 276 -22.80 15.13 -9.99
N GLU A 277 -23.59 15.33 -8.94
CA GLU A 277 -24.27 16.60 -8.72
C GLU A 277 -23.16 17.60 -8.36
N GLN A 278 -22.73 18.34 -9.39
CA GLN A 278 -22.06 19.62 -9.20
C GLN A 278 -23.11 20.56 -8.60
N SER A 279 -23.26 20.50 -7.28
CA SER A 279 -23.98 21.53 -6.57
C SER A 279 -23.10 22.80 -6.59
N GLU A 280 -23.65 23.89 -7.12
CA GLU A 280 -23.07 25.23 -6.96
C GLU A 280 -23.32 25.78 -5.54
N ASP A 281 -23.94 24.99 -4.65
CA ASP A 281 -24.23 25.42 -3.29
C ASP A 281 -22.94 25.50 -2.48
N THR A 282 -22.73 26.67 -1.90
CA THR A 282 -21.65 26.90 -0.95
C THR A 282 -21.97 26.19 0.37
N LEU A 283 -21.18 25.19 0.75
CA LEU A 283 -21.22 24.63 2.11
C LEU A 283 -20.61 25.63 3.11
N PRO A 284 -21.38 26.17 4.08
CA PRO A 284 -20.78 26.95 5.16
C PRO A 284 -19.90 26.04 6.02
N LEU A 285 -18.62 26.38 6.16
CA LEU A 285 -17.70 25.66 7.03
C LEU A 285 -18.00 25.97 8.49
N GLU A 286 -18.08 24.94 9.33
CA GLU A 286 -18.07 25.13 10.77
C GLU A 286 -16.70 25.66 11.25
N PRO A 287 -16.61 26.38 12.38
CA PRO A 287 -15.35 26.94 12.88
C PRO A 287 -14.21 25.90 13.03
N ALA A 288 -14.55 24.66 13.38
CA ALA A 288 -13.58 23.56 13.48
C ALA A 288 -12.97 23.21 12.09
N HIS A 289 -13.80 23.14 11.05
CA HIS A 289 -13.36 22.87 9.68
C HIS A 289 -12.57 24.05 9.10
N GLU A 290 -12.94 25.29 9.43
CA GLU A 290 -12.18 26.48 9.06
C GLU A 290 -10.78 26.47 9.68
N ALA A 291 -10.65 26.12 10.97
CA ALA A 291 -9.37 25.97 11.64
C ALA A 291 -8.49 24.87 10.99
N MET A 292 -9.08 23.74 10.60
CA MET A 292 -8.38 22.68 9.86
C MET A 292 -7.90 23.17 8.48
N LEU A 293 -8.73 23.93 7.78
CA LEU A 293 -8.37 24.51 6.47
C LEU A 293 -7.22 25.52 6.62
N GLN A 294 -7.23 26.35 7.66
CA GLN A 294 -6.14 27.27 7.97
C GLN A 294 -4.84 26.50 8.26
N ARG A 295 -4.91 25.45 9.09
CA ARG A 295 -3.75 24.59 9.36
C ARG A 295 -3.20 23.95 8.09
N TYR A 296 -4.06 23.50 7.19
CA TYR A 296 -3.64 22.97 5.89
C TYR A 296 -2.91 24.01 5.03
N GLN A 297 -3.40 25.26 4.99
CA GLN A 297 -2.70 26.35 4.30
C GLN A 297 -1.33 26.61 4.91
N ASP A 298 -1.23 26.64 6.24
CA ASP A 298 0.02 26.90 6.95
C ASP A 298 1.05 25.79 6.68
N LEU A 299 0.64 24.52 6.73
CA LEU A 299 1.48 23.37 6.38
C LEU A 299 1.94 23.43 4.93
N LYS A 300 1.07 23.84 4.00
CA LYS A 300 1.44 24.02 2.59
C LYS A 300 2.47 25.14 2.42
N ALA A 301 2.31 26.25 3.12
CA ALA A 301 3.26 27.35 3.10
C ALA A 301 4.62 26.95 3.70
N GLN A 302 4.62 26.23 4.82
CA GLN A 302 5.84 25.66 5.42
C GLN A 302 6.54 24.71 4.47
N ARG A 303 5.80 23.79 3.83
CA ARG A 303 6.36 22.87 2.84
C ARG A 303 7.02 23.63 1.69
N LEU A 304 6.34 24.63 1.13
CA LEU A 304 6.90 25.44 0.04
C LEU A 304 8.14 26.23 0.48
N ALA A 305 8.18 26.71 1.72
CA ALA A 305 9.35 27.40 2.28
C ALA A 305 10.54 26.44 2.41
N ILE A 306 10.32 25.24 2.96
CA ILE A 306 11.35 24.20 3.10
C ILE A 306 11.83 23.71 1.73
N GLU A 307 10.93 23.45 0.78
CA GLU A 307 11.29 23.05 -0.60
C GLU A 307 12.13 24.14 -1.29
N LYS A 308 11.80 25.41 -1.05
CA LYS A 308 12.60 26.53 -1.55
C LYS A 308 13.98 26.58 -0.90
N GLU A 309 14.05 26.46 0.42
CA GLU A 309 15.30 26.44 1.18
C GLU A 309 16.20 25.28 0.74
N GLU A 310 15.65 24.07 0.58
CA GLU A 310 16.35 22.90 0.04
C GLU A 310 16.93 23.20 -1.35
N LYS A 311 16.13 23.81 -2.23
CA LYS A 311 16.57 24.18 -3.58
C LYS A 311 17.68 25.23 -3.56
N ASP A 312 17.55 26.24 -2.70
CA ASP A 312 18.54 27.31 -2.54
C ASP A 312 19.87 26.76 -1.98
N LEU A 313 19.81 25.90 -0.96
CA LEU A 313 20.97 25.19 -0.40
C LEU A 313 21.63 24.28 -1.45
N ARG A 314 20.84 23.52 -2.20
CA ARG A 314 21.35 22.68 -3.28
C ARG A 314 22.07 23.51 -4.34
N GLN A 315 21.49 24.64 -4.75
CA GLN A 315 22.12 25.55 -5.71
C GLN A 315 23.41 26.16 -5.15
N PHE A 316 23.41 26.56 -3.88
CA PHE A 316 24.60 27.05 -3.19
C PHE A 316 25.75 26.03 -3.23
N PHE A 317 25.51 24.79 -2.80
CA PHE A 317 26.56 23.75 -2.80
C PHE A 317 27.02 23.38 -4.22
N LEU A 318 26.12 23.39 -5.20
CA LEU A 318 26.50 23.20 -6.60
C LEU A 318 27.44 24.31 -7.10
N LEU A 319 27.15 25.57 -6.78
CA LEU A 319 28.00 26.71 -7.14
C LEU A 319 29.33 26.67 -6.39
N LEU A 320 29.33 26.29 -5.11
CA LEU A 320 30.54 26.11 -4.30
C LEU A 320 31.52 25.12 -4.96
N LEU A 321 31.05 23.92 -5.30
CA LEU A 321 31.88 22.89 -5.95
C LEU A 321 32.37 23.34 -7.33
N LYS A 322 31.50 23.96 -8.14
CA LYS A 322 31.85 24.47 -9.47
C LYS A 322 32.90 25.56 -9.42
N ASN A 323 32.78 26.53 -8.51
CA ASN A 323 33.73 27.63 -8.36
C ASN A 323 35.08 27.15 -7.83
N ALA A 324 35.09 26.13 -6.98
CA ALA A 324 36.31 25.49 -6.51
C ALA A 324 36.93 24.52 -7.55
N GLY A 325 36.26 24.24 -8.68
CA GLY A 325 36.75 23.33 -9.71
C GLY A 325 36.83 21.87 -9.26
N VAL A 326 36.15 21.51 -8.17
CA VAL A 326 36.17 20.16 -7.58
C VAL A 326 34.83 19.46 -7.77
N ARG A 327 34.85 18.12 -7.78
CA ARG A 327 33.63 17.29 -7.83
C ARG A 327 33.23 16.72 -6.47
N ARG A 328 34.05 16.93 -5.43
CA ARG A 328 33.88 16.37 -4.10
C ARG A 328 34.31 17.38 -3.04
N ALA A 329 33.56 17.47 -1.95
CA ALA A 329 33.95 18.17 -0.73
C ALA A 329 33.58 17.31 0.50
N SER A 330 34.38 17.35 1.55
CA SER A 330 34.15 16.57 2.79
C SER A 330 34.24 17.50 4.00
N GLY A 331 33.30 17.34 4.93
CA GLY A 331 33.31 17.94 6.26
C GLY A 331 33.53 16.88 7.34
N GLU A 332 33.39 17.28 8.61
CA GLU A 332 33.59 16.38 9.76
C GLU A 332 32.59 15.22 9.80
N THR A 333 31.34 15.46 9.39
CA THR A 333 30.25 14.48 9.46
C THR A 333 29.58 14.17 8.12
N LEU A 334 29.87 14.94 7.06
CA LEU A 334 29.13 14.89 5.79
C LEU A 334 30.05 14.98 4.58
N GLU A 335 29.62 14.36 3.48
CA GLU A 335 30.30 14.41 2.18
C GLU A 335 29.36 14.93 1.08
N LEU A 336 29.88 15.81 0.21
CA LEU A 336 29.21 16.31 -0.98
C LEU A 336 29.90 15.75 -2.23
N LEU A 337 29.13 15.11 -3.12
CA LEU A 337 29.62 14.54 -4.38
C LEU A 337 28.78 14.99 -5.58
N LEU A 338 29.44 15.55 -6.59
CA LEU A 338 28.84 15.95 -7.86
C LEU A 338 28.96 14.82 -8.89
N LYS A 339 27.91 14.00 -9.01
CA LYS A 339 27.80 12.95 -10.05
C LYS A 339 27.28 13.54 -11.38
N THR A 340 27.86 13.11 -12.49
CA THR A 340 27.31 13.40 -13.84
C THR A 340 26.37 12.26 -14.22
N ILE A 341 25.11 12.57 -14.48
CA ILE A 341 24.12 11.59 -14.96
C ILE A 341 23.73 11.99 -16.38
N THR A 342 23.90 11.06 -17.32
CA THR A 342 23.45 11.23 -18.70
C THR A 342 22.00 10.77 -18.79
N GLN A 343 21.09 11.68 -19.13
CA GLN A 343 19.68 11.36 -19.32
C GLN A 343 19.30 11.56 -20.78
N THR A 344 18.88 10.49 -21.45
CA THR A 344 18.31 10.55 -22.79
C THR A 344 16.84 10.94 -22.67
N ARG A 345 16.46 12.08 -23.23
CA ARG A 345 15.06 12.50 -23.30
C ARG A 345 14.58 12.48 -24.73
N LEU A 346 13.30 12.21 -24.89
CA LEU A 346 12.62 12.25 -26.16
C LEU A 346 12.44 13.72 -26.55
N ASP A 347 12.98 14.12 -27.70
CA ASP A 347 12.82 15.47 -28.22
C ASP A 347 11.44 15.58 -28.87
N GLU A 348 10.48 16.12 -28.12
CA GLU A 348 9.09 16.25 -28.56
C GLU A 348 8.99 17.02 -29.88
N SER A 349 9.86 18.01 -30.12
CA SER A 349 9.87 18.81 -31.35
C SER A 349 10.10 17.99 -32.62
N ARG A 350 10.68 16.79 -32.48
CA ARG A 350 10.91 15.83 -33.57
C ARG A 350 9.78 14.82 -33.75
N ILE A 351 8.77 14.83 -32.88
CA ILE A 351 7.57 14.00 -33.02
C ILE A 351 6.62 14.71 -34.00
N PRO A 352 6.23 14.10 -35.13
CA PRO A 352 5.25 14.66 -36.04
C PRO A 352 3.93 14.98 -35.32
N ALA A 353 3.32 16.12 -35.67
CA ALA A 353 2.09 16.60 -35.02
C ALA A 353 0.94 15.57 -35.05
N THR A 354 0.88 14.75 -36.09
CA THR A 354 -0.10 13.67 -36.27
C THR A 354 0.03 12.57 -35.21
N ILE A 355 1.25 12.19 -34.83
CA ILE A 355 1.48 11.18 -33.78
C ILE A 355 1.17 11.78 -32.40
N ARG A 356 1.57 13.04 -32.18
CA ARG A 356 1.33 13.74 -30.90
C ARG A 356 -0.18 13.87 -30.61
N GLN A 357 -0.99 14.25 -31.59
CA GLN A 357 -2.44 14.31 -31.44
C GLN A 357 -3.05 12.94 -31.16
N SER A 358 -2.63 11.89 -31.86
CA SER A 358 -3.15 10.53 -31.64
C SER A 358 -2.81 9.94 -30.27
N ALA A 359 -1.76 10.45 -29.61
CA ALA A 359 -1.29 10.02 -28.30
C ALA A 359 -1.76 10.94 -27.14
N THR A 360 -2.43 12.06 -27.44
CA THR A 360 -2.88 13.02 -26.44
C THR A 360 -4.25 12.61 -25.93
N VAL A 361 -4.36 12.23 -24.66
CA VAL A 361 -5.62 11.94 -24.00
C VAL A 361 -5.98 13.12 -23.10
N THR A 362 -7.07 13.80 -23.40
CA THR A 362 -7.64 14.81 -22.52
C THR A 362 -8.24 14.10 -21.31
N ARG A 363 -7.74 14.41 -20.11
CA ARG A 363 -8.36 13.99 -18.85
C ARG A 363 -8.81 15.24 -18.12
N GLU A 364 -10.09 15.26 -17.76
CA GLU A 364 -10.62 16.25 -16.84
C GLU A 364 -10.10 15.92 -15.44
N LEU A 365 -9.39 16.87 -14.84
CA LEU A 365 -8.87 16.76 -13.48
C LEU A 365 -9.55 17.82 -12.63
N GLU A 366 -10.28 17.37 -11.62
CA GLU A 366 -10.79 18.26 -10.59
C GLU A 366 -9.64 18.67 -9.65
N ARG A 367 -9.36 19.96 -9.59
CA ARG A 367 -8.30 20.55 -8.77
C ARG A 367 -8.91 21.36 -7.64
N LEU A 368 -8.47 21.08 -6.40
CA LEU A 368 -8.79 21.91 -5.24
C LEU A 368 -7.92 23.17 -5.27
N ASP A 369 -8.53 24.31 -5.55
CA ASP A 369 -7.91 25.63 -5.45
C ASP A 369 -8.50 26.40 -4.27
N ILE A 370 -7.63 26.83 -3.35
CA ILE A 370 -8.01 27.57 -2.15
C ILE A 370 -7.41 28.97 -2.26
N HIS A 371 -8.27 29.98 -2.25
CA HIS A 371 -7.89 31.39 -2.32
C HIS A 371 -8.20 32.10 -1.01
N ARG A 372 -7.33 33.03 -0.59
CA ARG A 372 -7.68 33.99 0.46
C ARG A 372 -8.68 35.00 -0.11
N LYS A 373 -9.84 35.18 0.53
CA LYS A 373 -10.78 36.26 0.19
C LYS A 373 -10.04 37.60 0.34
N ALA A 374 -9.96 38.37 -0.75
CA ALA A 374 -9.41 39.71 -0.70
C ALA A 374 -10.30 40.57 0.21
N CYS A 375 -9.72 41.13 1.26
CA CYS A 375 -10.42 42.07 2.14
C CYS A 375 -10.62 43.38 1.36
N SER A 376 -11.83 43.64 0.88
CA SER A 376 -12.18 44.88 0.21
C SER A 376 -12.31 46.01 1.24
N ALA A 377 -11.20 46.66 1.60
CA ALA A 377 -11.23 47.90 2.36
C ALA A 377 -11.73 49.03 1.46
N ARG A 378 -13.03 49.36 1.55
CA ARG A 378 -13.58 50.61 1.02
C ARG A 378 -12.93 51.79 1.76
N ARG A 379 -12.04 52.52 1.08
CA ARG A 379 -11.67 53.89 1.45
C ARG A 379 -12.89 54.78 1.22
N GLN A 380 -13.57 55.20 2.29
CA GLN A 380 -14.39 56.41 2.26
C GLN A 380 -13.45 57.61 2.41
N SER A 381 -13.26 58.34 1.31
CA SER A 381 -12.75 59.71 1.34
C SER A 381 -13.91 60.64 1.71
N SER A 382 -13.94 61.12 2.94
CA SER A 382 -14.71 62.31 3.31
C SER A 382 -13.88 63.55 2.98
N ALA A 383 -14.34 64.32 2.00
CA ALA A 383 -13.96 65.70 1.78
C ALA A 383 -15.20 66.56 2.10
N ALA A 384 -15.08 67.39 3.14
CA ALA A 384 -15.78 68.64 3.48
C ALA A 384 -15.85 68.75 5.01
#